data_AF-A0A2T2VC41-F1
#
_entry.id   AF-A0A2T2VC41-F1
#
_cell.length_a   1.000
_cell.length_b   1.000
_cell.length_c   1.000
_cell.angle_alpha   90.00
_cell.angle_beta   90.00
_cell.angle_gamma   90.00
#
_symmetry.space_group_name_H-M   'P 1'
#
loop_
_entity.id
_entity.type
_entity.pdbx_description
1 polymer ?
#
loop_
_entity_poly.entity_id
_entity_poly.type
_entity_poly.pdbx_seq_one_letter_code
_entity_poly.pdbx_strand_id
1 'polypeptide(L)'
;MGVIRTLNRAVFGEDHIINSFDHDDLIMLLAVAQAGGAPVGFKVGYRLSADVFYSAKGGVRPDWRRQGIARLLLDDLMRRAARRGYDRFAYDTFPNKHPGMTVLGLDEGFEVTRAGYSARYEDYRLRFEKAL
;
A
#
# COMPACT_ATOMS: atom_id res chain seq x y z
N MET A 1 -7.33 11.40 10.31
CA MET A 1 -6.04 11.68 9.63
C MET A 1 -4.82 11.73 10.54
N GLY A 2 -4.89 12.28 11.75
CA GLY A 2 -3.70 12.46 12.61
C GLY A 2 -2.84 11.19 12.76
N VAL A 3 -3.46 10.06 13.10
CA VAL A 3 -2.76 8.77 13.26
C VAL A 3 -2.03 8.32 11.99
N ILE A 4 -2.68 8.42 10.82
CA ILE A 4 -2.05 8.02 9.56
C ILE A 4 -0.88 8.95 9.20
N ARG A 5 -0.98 10.26 9.46
CA ARG A 5 0.16 11.18 9.27
C ARG A 5 1.32 10.82 10.18
N THR A 6 1.05 10.53 11.46
CA THR A 6 2.09 10.10 12.42
C THR A 6 2.77 8.81 11.96
N LEU A 7 1.99 7.82 11.51
CA LEU A 7 2.54 6.57 10.96
C LEU A 7 3.33 6.81 9.67
N ASN A 8 2.83 7.65 8.77
CA ASN A 8 3.51 7.96 7.52
C ASN A 8 4.88 8.58 7.78
N ARG A 9 4.96 9.56 8.69
CA ARG A 9 6.23 10.16 9.09
C ARG A 9 7.17 9.14 9.73
N ALA A 10 6.65 8.28 10.61
CA ALA A 10 7.46 7.24 11.26
C ALA A 10 7.98 6.17 10.30
N VAL A 11 7.26 5.88 9.21
CA VAL A 11 7.64 4.83 8.24
C VAL A 11 8.49 5.39 7.09
N PHE A 12 8.16 6.58 6.59
CA PHE A 12 8.72 7.14 5.35
C PHE A 12 9.52 8.43 5.56
N GLY A 13 9.50 9.03 6.75
CA GLY A 13 10.23 10.28 7.03
C GLY A 13 9.60 11.53 6.40
N GLU A 14 8.39 11.45 5.85
CA GLU A 14 7.73 12.55 5.16
C GLU A 14 6.28 12.77 5.62
N ASP A 15 5.73 13.94 5.28
CA ASP A 15 4.34 14.31 5.58
C ASP A 15 3.35 13.99 4.47
N HIS A 16 3.85 13.93 3.24
CA HIS A 16 3.04 13.61 2.08
C HIS A 16 2.56 12.17 2.16
N ILE A 17 1.26 11.93 2.07
CA ILE A 17 0.67 10.59 2.04
C ILE A 17 0.24 10.28 0.61
N ILE A 18 -0.77 11.00 0.12
CA ILE A 18 -1.28 10.95 -1.25
C ILE A 18 -1.68 12.36 -1.69
N ASN A 19 -1.85 12.58 -3.00
CA ASN A 19 -2.13 13.90 -3.57
C ASN A 19 -3.47 14.51 -3.12
N SER A 20 -4.50 13.67 -3.01
CA SER A 20 -5.83 14.06 -2.54
C SER A 20 -6.41 12.95 -1.67
N PHE A 21 -7.34 13.30 -0.79
CA PHE A 21 -8.21 12.32 -0.10
C PHE A 21 -9.65 12.39 -0.59
N ASP A 22 -9.94 13.28 -1.53
CA ASP A 22 -11.18 13.30 -2.28
C ASP A 22 -11.03 12.35 -3.46
N HIS A 23 -11.31 11.07 -3.21
CA HIS A 23 -11.28 10.01 -4.18
C HIS A 23 -12.50 9.11 -4.00
N ASP A 24 -13.08 8.68 -5.11
CA ASP A 24 -14.08 7.62 -5.11
C ASP A 24 -13.53 6.36 -4.44
N ASP A 25 -14.38 5.73 -3.64
CA ASP A 25 -14.08 4.48 -2.96
C ASP A 25 -12.79 4.51 -2.12
N LEU A 26 -12.42 5.66 -1.56
CA LEU A 26 -11.30 5.75 -0.62
C LEU A 26 -11.46 4.77 0.55
N ILE A 27 -10.45 3.93 0.77
CA ILE A 27 -10.31 3.05 1.93
C ILE A 27 -9.02 3.39 2.66
N MET A 28 -9.12 3.49 3.98
CA MET A 28 -7.99 3.58 4.87
C MET A 28 -8.08 2.48 5.92
N LEU A 29 -7.03 1.66 6.02
CA LEU A 29 -6.89 0.60 7.00
C LEU A 29 -5.81 0.96 8.01
N LEU A 30 -6.03 0.57 9.25
CA LEU A 30 -5.10 0.73 10.36
C LEU A 30 -4.84 -0.63 11.01
N ALA A 31 -3.57 -1.00 11.14
CA ALA A 31 -3.16 -2.11 11.99
C ALA A 31 -2.82 -1.56 13.38
N VAL A 32 -3.40 -2.19 14.41
CA VAL A 32 -3.22 -1.81 15.81
C VAL A 32 -2.67 -3.02 16.57
N ALA A 33 -1.64 -2.79 17.38
CA ALA A 33 -1.09 -3.80 18.26
C ALA A 33 -2.10 -4.18 19.35
N GLN A 34 -2.33 -5.48 19.52
CA GLN A 34 -3.25 -5.98 20.56
C GLN A 34 -2.76 -5.61 21.96
N ALA A 35 -1.45 -5.69 22.21
CA ALA A 35 -0.84 -5.19 23.43
C ALA A 35 -0.68 -3.66 23.35
N GLY A 36 -1.38 -2.93 24.23
CA GLY A 36 -1.25 -1.49 24.38
C GLY A 36 -1.99 -0.63 23.36
N GLY A 37 -2.65 -1.21 22.35
CA GLY A 37 -3.52 -0.47 21.41
C GLY A 37 -2.77 0.50 20.49
N ALA A 38 -1.46 0.36 20.34
CA ALA A 38 -0.65 1.28 19.55
C ALA A 38 -0.89 1.04 18.03
N PRO A 39 -1.10 2.09 17.23
CA PRO A 39 -1.08 1.98 15.77
C PRO A 39 0.31 1.60 15.26
N VAL A 40 0.38 0.59 14.39
CA VAL A 40 1.66 0.00 13.94
C VAL A 40 1.82 -0.08 12.43
N GLY A 41 0.73 0.05 11.68
CA GLY A 41 0.77 0.07 10.23
C GLY A 41 -0.51 0.60 9.64
N PHE A 42 -0.46 0.93 8.36
CA PHE A 42 -1.62 1.44 7.63
C PHE A 42 -1.56 1.06 6.16
N LYS A 43 -2.71 1.13 5.49
CA LYS A 43 -2.81 1.05 4.04
C LYS A 43 -3.93 1.95 3.53
N VAL A 44 -3.70 2.63 2.42
CA VAL A 44 -4.61 3.55 1.76
C VAL A 44 -4.74 3.14 0.31
N GLY A 45 -5.97 3.05 -0.18
CA GLY A 45 -6.25 2.83 -1.59
C GLY A 45 -7.59 3.40 -2.01
N TYR A 46 -7.79 3.54 -3.30
CA TYR A 46 -8.96 4.18 -3.89
C TYR A 46 -9.17 3.72 -5.34
N ARG A 47 -10.29 4.13 -5.93
CA ARG A 47 -10.61 3.89 -7.34
C ARG A 47 -9.57 4.51 -8.27
N LEU A 48 -8.98 3.73 -9.17
CA LEU A 48 -8.14 4.24 -10.26
C LEU A 48 -8.90 4.32 -11.58
N SER A 49 -9.74 3.33 -11.87
CA SER A 49 -10.59 3.26 -13.05
C SER A 49 -11.92 2.56 -12.71
N ALA A 50 -12.74 2.22 -13.69
CA ALA A 50 -13.96 1.45 -13.45
C ALA A 50 -13.70 0.03 -12.91
N ASP A 51 -12.57 -0.55 -13.26
CA ASP A 51 -12.21 -1.95 -13.02
C ASP A 51 -10.99 -2.13 -12.10
N VAL A 52 -10.19 -1.07 -11.89
CA VAL A 52 -8.95 -1.13 -11.09
C VAL A 52 -9.07 -0.37 -9.78
N PHE A 53 -8.82 -1.07 -8.68
CA PHE A 53 -8.57 -0.49 -7.37
C PHE A 53 -7.07 -0.31 -7.15
N TYR A 54 -6.65 0.87 -6.70
CA TYR A 54 -5.23 1.20 -6.53
C TYR A 54 -4.85 1.38 -5.06
N SER A 55 -3.90 0.57 -4.60
CA SER A 55 -3.26 0.72 -3.29
C SER A 55 -2.17 1.80 -3.37
N ALA A 56 -2.54 3.02 -3.04
CA ALA A 56 -1.70 4.20 -3.20
C ALA A 56 -0.55 4.32 -2.20
N LYS A 57 -0.76 3.97 -0.92
CA LYS A 57 0.30 4.04 0.08
C LYS A 57 0.04 3.13 1.26
N GLY A 58 1.08 2.61 1.89
CA GLY A 58 0.95 1.87 3.13
C GLY A 58 2.30 1.38 3.61
N GLY A 59 2.38 1.11 4.91
CA GLY A 59 3.60 0.62 5.52
C GLY A 59 3.40 0.27 6.98
N VAL A 60 4.42 -0.38 7.52
CA VAL A 60 4.46 -0.87 8.91
C VAL A 60 5.71 -0.32 9.58
N ARG A 61 5.56 0.13 10.84
CA ARG A 61 6.65 0.61 11.68
C ARG A 61 7.79 -0.42 11.70
N PRO A 62 9.07 0.01 11.64
CA PRO A 62 10.22 -0.90 11.59
C PRO A 62 10.18 -2.01 12.64
N ASP A 63 9.90 -1.67 13.91
CA ASP A 63 9.87 -2.61 15.04
C ASP A 63 8.76 -3.67 14.96
N TRP A 64 7.78 -3.47 14.06
CA TRP A 64 6.62 -4.33 13.87
C TRP A 64 6.67 -5.09 12.53
N ARG A 65 7.76 -4.97 11.78
CA ARG A 65 7.93 -5.68 10.51
C ARG A 65 8.20 -7.17 10.75
N ARG A 66 8.06 -7.95 9.68
CA ARG A 66 8.28 -9.41 9.64
C ARG A 66 7.32 -10.23 10.51
N GLN A 67 6.20 -9.65 10.92
CA GLN A 67 5.12 -10.31 11.65
C GLN A 67 3.85 -10.51 10.81
N GLY A 68 3.95 -10.45 9.47
CA GLY A 68 2.82 -10.63 8.56
C GLY A 68 1.84 -9.44 8.45
N ILE A 69 2.03 -8.36 9.22
CA ILE A 69 1.10 -7.21 9.27
C ILE A 69 0.85 -6.58 7.89
N ALA A 70 1.89 -6.38 7.08
CA ALA A 70 1.74 -5.80 5.74
C ALA A 70 0.92 -6.69 4.80
N ARG A 71 1.10 -8.02 4.91
CA ARG A 71 0.32 -9.02 4.16
C ARG A 71 -1.15 -8.97 4.57
N LEU A 72 -1.44 -8.95 5.87
CA LEU A 72 -2.81 -8.84 6.38
C LEU A 72 -3.51 -7.55 5.92
N LEU A 73 -2.80 -6.42 5.95
CA LEU A 73 -3.33 -5.15 5.45
C LEU A 73 -3.59 -5.17 3.93
N LEU A 74 -2.71 -5.81 3.16
CA LEU A 74 -2.85 -5.95 1.71
C LEU A 74 -4.06 -6.81 1.36
N ASP A 75 -4.15 -7.99 1.97
CA ASP A 75 -5.23 -8.95 1.80
C ASP A 75 -6.60 -8.36 2.21
N ASP A 76 -6.68 -7.63 3.34
CA ASP A 76 -7.93 -6.96 3.72
C ASP A 76 -8.33 -5.85 2.73
N LEU A 77 -7.37 -5.08 2.22
CA LEU A 77 -7.67 -4.04 1.24
C LEU A 77 -8.14 -4.64 -0.09
N MET A 78 -7.51 -5.74 -0.54
CA MET A 78 -7.93 -6.48 -1.73
C MET A 78 -9.34 -7.04 -1.58
N ARG A 79 -9.67 -7.70 -0.45
CA ARG A 79 -11.03 -8.20 -0.21
C ARG A 79 -12.08 -7.10 -0.25
N ARG A 80 -11.78 -5.92 0.30
CA ARG A 80 -12.71 -4.78 0.25
C ARG A 80 -12.86 -4.22 -1.16
N ALA A 81 -11.79 -4.21 -1.96
CA ALA A 81 -11.85 -3.87 -3.38
C ALA A 81 -12.72 -4.88 -4.15
N ALA A 82 -12.47 -6.18 -4.00
CA ALA A 82 -13.26 -7.22 -4.67
C ALA A 82 -14.77 -7.12 -4.34
N ARG A 83 -15.11 -6.89 -3.06
CA ARG A 83 -16.51 -6.68 -2.63
C ARG A 83 -17.18 -5.45 -3.24
N ARG A 84 -16.41 -4.49 -3.75
CA ARG A 84 -16.92 -3.31 -4.46
C ARG A 84 -16.99 -3.51 -5.98
N GLY A 85 -16.70 -4.71 -6.48
CA GLY A 85 -16.82 -5.06 -7.89
C GLY A 85 -15.62 -4.65 -8.75
N TYR A 86 -14.44 -4.45 -8.14
CA TYR A 86 -13.21 -4.24 -8.88
C TYR A 86 -12.65 -5.58 -9.36
N ASP A 87 -12.23 -5.64 -10.62
CA ASP A 87 -11.65 -6.85 -11.24
C ASP A 87 -10.15 -6.96 -11.00
N ARG A 88 -9.48 -5.83 -10.75
CA ARG A 88 -8.02 -5.77 -10.62
C ARG A 88 -7.58 -4.90 -9.45
N PHE A 89 -6.48 -5.32 -8.84
CA PHE A 89 -5.77 -4.57 -7.80
C PHE A 89 -4.39 -4.17 -8.30
N ALA A 90 -4.04 -2.91 -8.14
CA ALA A 90 -2.78 -2.37 -8.61
C ALA A 90 -2.04 -1.58 -7.52
N TYR A 91 -0.72 -1.58 -7.57
CA TYR A 91 0.10 -0.61 -6.82
C TYR A 91 1.45 -0.39 -7.53
N ASP A 92 2.19 0.63 -7.10
CA ASP A 92 3.59 0.78 -7.51
C ASP A 92 4.53 0.70 -6.34
N THR A 93 5.76 0.32 -6.64
CA THR A 93 6.86 0.41 -5.70
C THR A 93 8.15 0.75 -6.43
N PHE A 94 9.12 1.22 -5.65
CA PHE A 94 10.51 1.46 -6.07
C PHE A 94 11.36 0.37 -5.40
N PRO A 95 11.88 -0.62 -6.13
CA PRO A 95 12.47 -1.83 -5.55
C PRO A 95 13.73 -1.53 -4.73
N ASN A 96 14.51 -0.50 -5.06
CA ASN A 96 15.70 -0.15 -4.28
C ASN A 96 15.36 0.63 -3.01
N LYS A 97 14.25 1.39 -3.00
CA LYS A 97 13.77 2.10 -1.80
C LYS A 97 12.92 1.23 -0.89
N HIS A 98 12.11 0.35 -1.47
CA HIS A 98 11.10 -0.45 -0.78
C HIS A 98 11.14 -1.92 -1.24
N PRO A 99 12.28 -2.62 -1.09
CA PRO A 99 12.44 -3.99 -1.59
C PRO A 99 11.41 -4.95 -0.99
N GLY A 100 11.02 -4.73 0.27
CA GLY A 100 9.99 -5.54 0.92
C GLY A 100 8.61 -5.50 0.24
N MET A 101 8.26 -4.40 -0.46
CA MET A 101 7.01 -4.32 -1.23
C MET A 101 7.10 -5.08 -2.55
N THR A 102 8.29 -5.15 -3.16
CA THR A 102 8.54 -5.97 -4.34
C THR A 102 8.44 -7.45 -3.98
N VAL A 103 9.11 -7.87 -2.90
CA VAL A 103 9.06 -9.25 -2.40
C VAL A 103 7.62 -9.63 -2.02
N LEU A 104 6.92 -8.78 -1.25
CA LEU A 104 5.52 -9.04 -0.90
C LEU A 104 4.64 -9.20 -2.15
N GLY A 105 4.81 -8.36 -3.18
CA GLY A 105 4.04 -8.48 -4.41
C GLY A 105 4.20 -9.83 -5.08
N LEU A 106 5.46 -10.23 -5.30
CA LEU A 106 5.78 -11.51 -5.91
C LEU A 106 5.28 -12.68 -5.06
N ASP A 107 5.44 -12.63 -3.75
CA ASP A 107 4.94 -13.66 -2.82
C ASP A 107 3.41 -13.79 -2.85
N GLU A 108 2.69 -12.67 -3.02
CA GLU A 108 1.22 -12.66 -3.11
C GLU A 108 0.69 -12.94 -4.52
N GLY A 109 1.56 -13.26 -5.49
CA GLY A 109 1.17 -13.59 -6.85
C GLY A 109 0.74 -12.38 -7.69
N PHE A 110 1.29 -11.19 -7.41
CA PHE A 110 1.19 -10.06 -8.33
C PHE A 110 2.19 -10.20 -9.48
N GLU A 111 1.80 -9.73 -10.64
CA GLU A 111 2.66 -9.65 -11.83
C GLU A 111 3.20 -8.24 -12.01
N VAL A 112 4.45 -8.12 -12.49
CA VAL A 112 4.99 -6.83 -12.91
C VAL A 112 4.49 -6.51 -14.31
N THR A 113 3.56 -5.57 -14.45
CA THR A 113 2.92 -5.24 -15.74
C THR A 113 3.51 -4.00 -16.40
N ARG A 114 4.25 -3.16 -15.66
CA ARG A 114 4.94 -2.00 -16.20
C ARG A 114 6.20 -1.67 -15.39
N ALA A 115 7.23 -1.19 -16.07
CA ALA A 115 8.42 -0.63 -15.45
C ALA A 115 8.81 0.68 -16.15
N GLY A 116 9.34 1.64 -15.40
CA GLY A 116 9.88 2.87 -15.96
C GLY A 116 10.82 3.57 -15.00
N TYR A 117 11.93 4.09 -15.51
CA TYR A 117 12.89 4.84 -14.69
C TYR A 117 12.30 6.17 -14.24
N SER A 118 12.45 6.49 -12.96
CA SER A 118 12.07 7.78 -12.39
C SER A 118 13.32 8.54 -11.96
N ALA A 119 13.67 9.59 -12.72
CA ALA A 119 14.79 10.46 -12.37
C ALA A 119 14.62 11.12 -11.00
N ARG A 120 13.38 11.44 -10.58
CA ARG A 120 13.08 12.00 -9.26
C ARG A 120 13.46 11.07 -8.11
N TYR A 121 13.28 9.76 -8.30
CA TYR A 121 13.52 8.76 -7.25
C TYR A 121 14.82 8.00 -7.47
N GLU A 122 15.52 8.23 -8.59
CA GLU A 122 16.73 7.52 -9.00
C GLU A 122 16.55 6.00 -8.96
N ASP A 123 15.36 5.54 -9.36
CA ASP A 123 14.96 4.14 -9.30
C ASP A 123 13.90 3.81 -10.36
N TYR A 124 13.72 2.53 -10.66
CA TYR A 124 12.66 2.04 -11.53
C TYR A 124 11.35 1.94 -10.75
N ARG A 125 10.34 2.68 -11.19
CA ARG A 125 8.98 2.48 -10.70
C ARG A 125 8.42 1.23 -11.36
N LEU A 126 8.09 0.23 -10.55
CA LEU A 126 7.43 -1.00 -11.00
C LEU A 126 5.94 -0.94 -10.67
N ARG A 127 5.09 -1.29 -11.63
CA ARG A 127 3.66 -1.51 -11.46
C ARG A 127 3.43 -2.99 -11.23
N PHE A 128 2.77 -3.30 -10.13
CA PHE A 128 2.27 -4.62 -9.82
C PHE A 128 0.76 -4.66 -9.97
N GLU A 129 0.25 -5.69 -10.64
CA GLU A 129 -1.19 -5.93 -10.80
C GLU A 129 -1.54 -7.38 -10.50
N LYS A 130 -2.75 -7.59 -9.98
CA LYS A 130 -3.32 -8.91 -9.71
C LYS A 130 -4.83 -8.88 -9.93
N ALA A 131 -5.39 -9.94 -10.50
CA ALA A 131 -6.83 -10.13 -10.59
C ALA A 131 -7.42 -10.36 -9.19
N LEU A 132 -8.59 -9.77 -8.91
CA LEU A 132 -9.27 -9.83 -7.62
C LEU A 132 -10.28 -10.99 -7.53
#